data_AF-A0AA36LYN2-F1
#
_entry.id   AF-A0AA36LYN2-F1
#
_cell.length_a   1.000
_cell.length_b   1.000
_cell.length_c   1.000
_cell.angle_alpha   90.00
_cell.angle_beta   90.00
_cell.angle_gamma   90.00
#
_symmetry.space_group_name_H-M   'P 1'
#
loop_
_entity.id
_entity.type
_entity.pdbx_description
1 polymer ?
#
loop_
_entity_poly.entity_id
_entity_poly.type
_entity_poly.pdbx_seq_one_letter_code
_entity_poly.pdbx_strand_id
1 'polypeptide(L)'
;MQTSGVCRIRGELSAKHGAWSLNVEITDESVESQHCVVANLLLENLLGFTVKQCEKLSREKNIRELSQCKERAMEVMKSFQRLDLVFSLEVHPEKAKLPAIVKVCSLYEAFLTI
;
A
#
# COMPACT_ATOMS: atom_id res chain seq x y z
N MET A 1 -14.78 24.90 -3.03
CA MET A 1 -14.88 23.50 -3.51
C MET A 1 -14.05 22.66 -2.58
N GLN A 2 -14.65 21.69 -1.89
CA GLN A 2 -13.96 20.82 -0.94
C GLN A 2 -13.66 19.52 -1.70
N THR A 3 -12.56 19.50 -2.43
CA THR A 3 -12.04 18.30 -3.10
C THR A 3 -11.62 17.31 -2.03
N SER A 4 -12.37 16.23 -1.79
CA SER A 4 -12.03 15.22 -0.77
C SER A 4 -11.64 13.90 -1.42
N GLY A 5 -10.40 13.81 -1.92
CA GLY A 5 -9.78 12.52 -2.22
C GLY A 5 -9.21 11.90 -0.95
N VAL A 6 -9.56 10.65 -0.64
CA VAL A 6 -9.09 9.96 0.57
C VAL A 6 -8.70 8.53 0.24
N CYS A 7 -7.63 8.05 0.85
CA CYS A 7 -7.29 6.64 0.89
C CYS A 7 -7.45 6.10 2.32
N ARG A 8 -8.21 5.02 2.46
CA ARG A 8 -8.49 4.33 3.72
C ARG A 8 -8.01 2.90 3.65
N ILE A 9 -7.24 2.48 4.64
CA ILE A 9 -6.84 1.09 4.77
C ILE A 9 -8.04 0.25 5.23
N ARG A 10 -8.28 -0.87 4.53
CA ARG A 10 -9.32 -1.84 4.87
C ARG A 10 -8.67 -3.07 5.50
N GLY A 11 -8.69 -3.14 6.82
CA GLY A 11 -8.06 -4.22 7.59
C GLY A 11 -6.64 -3.89 8.00
N GLU A 12 -5.73 -4.86 7.88
CA GLU A 12 -4.33 -4.73 8.27
C GLU A 12 -3.38 -5.18 7.15
N LEU A 13 -2.15 -4.65 7.17
CA LEU A 13 -1.07 -5.22 6.40
C LEU A 13 -0.79 -6.63 6.93
N SER A 14 -0.90 -7.63 6.08
CA SER A 14 -0.73 -9.03 6.45
C SER A 14 0.20 -9.76 5.50
N ALA A 15 0.84 -10.82 5.97
CA ALA A 15 1.58 -11.75 5.13
C ALA A 15 0.67 -12.92 4.72
N LYS A 16 0.50 -13.15 3.42
CA LYS A 16 -0.28 -14.26 2.87
C LYS A 16 0.51 -14.96 1.78
N HIS A 17 0.70 -16.27 1.90
CA HIS A 17 1.43 -17.10 0.92
C HIS A 17 2.83 -16.55 0.56
N GLY A 18 3.54 -15.98 1.55
CA GLY A 18 4.89 -15.42 1.34
C GLY A 18 4.94 -14.03 0.69
N ALA A 19 3.80 -13.35 0.55
CA ALA A 19 3.69 -12.00 0.00
C ALA A 19 2.94 -11.06 0.96
N TRP A 20 3.25 -9.77 0.89
CA TRP A 20 2.47 -8.73 1.56
C TRP A 20 1.12 -8.57 0.89
N SER A 21 0.08 -8.43 1.72
CA SER A 21 -1.29 -8.22 1.30
C SER A 21 -1.84 -7.00 2.05
N LEU A 22 -2.33 -6.04 1.29
CA LEU A 22 -3.01 -4.86 1.81
C LEU A 22 -4.20 -4.51 0.92
N ASN A 23 -5.38 -4.36 1.55
CA ASN A 23 -6.57 -3.84 0.89
C ASN A 23 -6.77 -2.39 1.30
N VAL A 24 -7.12 -1.56 0.33
CA VAL A 24 -7.46 -0.15 0.56
C VAL A 24 -8.75 0.19 -0.16
N GLU A 25 -9.39 1.24 0.33
CA GLU A 25 -10.48 1.94 -0.32
C GLU A 25 -9.99 3.33 -0.68
N ILE A 26 -10.11 3.69 -1.96
CA ILE A 26 -9.79 5.03 -2.45
C ILE A 26 -11.07 5.72 -2.92
N THR A 27 -11.13 7.02 -2.73
CA THR A 27 -12.22 7.89 -3.20
C THR A 27 -11.62 9.18 -3.75
N ASP A 28 -12.23 9.74 -4.78
CA ASP A 28 -11.95 11.08 -5.29
C ASP A 28 -13.23 11.71 -5.86
N GLU A 29 -13.11 12.85 -6.54
CA GLU A 29 -14.27 13.54 -7.14
C GLU A 29 -14.92 12.77 -8.30
N SER A 30 -14.20 11.82 -8.89
CA SER A 30 -14.67 11.00 -10.02
C SER A 30 -15.22 9.65 -9.59
N VAL A 31 -14.83 9.16 -8.41
CA VAL A 31 -15.19 7.84 -7.90
C VAL A 31 -15.59 7.92 -6.43
N GLU A 32 -16.85 7.57 -6.14
CA GLU A 32 -17.39 7.55 -4.77
C GLU A 32 -16.59 6.62 -3.85
N SER A 33 -16.30 5.40 -4.30
CA SER A 33 -15.45 4.45 -3.58
C SER A 33 -14.96 3.35 -4.52
N GLN A 34 -13.66 3.09 -4.51
CA GLN A 34 -13.03 1.98 -5.22
C GLN A 34 -12.21 1.13 -4.25
N HIS A 35 -12.57 -0.14 -4.15
CA HIS A 35 -11.80 -1.12 -3.42
C HIS A 35 -10.64 -1.63 -4.28
N CYS A 36 -9.43 -1.61 -3.71
CA CYS A 36 -8.21 -2.03 -4.38
C CYS A 36 -7.37 -2.95 -3.51
N VAL A 37 -6.55 -3.76 -4.17
CA VAL A 37 -5.39 -4.41 -3.55
C VAL A 37 -4.14 -3.58 -3.84
N VAL A 38 -3.20 -3.52 -2.90
CA VAL A 38 -1.88 -2.94 -3.17
C VAL A 38 -0.96 -4.05 -3.65
N ALA A 39 -0.31 -3.86 -4.79
CA ALA A 39 0.58 -4.86 -5.36
C ALA A 39 1.74 -5.20 -4.39
N ASN A 40 2.08 -6.48 -4.26
CA ASN A 40 3.15 -6.94 -3.36
C ASN A 40 4.46 -6.20 -3.61
N LEU A 41 4.86 -6.06 -4.88
CA LEU A 41 6.11 -5.39 -5.24
C LEU A 41 6.14 -3.92 -4.78
N LEU A 42 5.01 -3.22 -4.89
CA LEU A 42 4.89 -1.86 -4.38
C LEU A 42 5.02 -1.84 -2.84
N LEU A 43 4.39 -2.78 -2.14
CA LEU A 43 4.52 -2.88 -0.68
C LEU A 43 5.97 -3.16 -0.25
N GLU A 44 6.65 -4.10 -0.91
CA GLU A 44 8.06 -4.40 -0.63
C GLU A 44 8.96 -3.17 -0.85
N ASN A 45 8.71 -2.41 -1.92
CA ASN A 45 9.44 -1.16 -2.20
C ASN A 45 9.20 -0.09 -1.13
N LEU A 46 7.95 0.09 -0.69
CA LEU A 46 7.60 1.09 0.33
C LEU A 46 8.13 0.70 1.72
N LEU A 47 8.03 -0.58 2.07
CA LEU A 47 8.47 -1.14 3.34
C LEU A 47 10.00 -1.21 3.43
N GLY A 48 10.67 -1.52 2.32
CA GLY A 48 12.10 -1.81 2.26
C GLY A 48 12.45 -3.24 2.68
N PHE A 49 11.45 -4.12 2.83
CA PHE A 49 11.64 -5.51 3.20
C PHE A 49 10.50 -6.42 2.72
N THR A 50 10.81 -7.71 2.61
CA THR A 50 9.93 -8.80 2.15
C THR A 50 9.43 -9.64 3.33
N VAL A 51 8.34 -10.39 3.12
CA VAL A 51 7.85 -11.36 4.11
C VAL A 51 8.92 -12.39 4.45
N LYS A 52 9.67 -12.89 3.46
CA LYS A 52 10.75 -13.88 3.65
C LYS A 52 11.86 -13.36 4.57
N GLN A 53 12.18 -12.06 4.49
CA GLN A 53 13.13 -11.45 5.42
C GLN A 53 12.59 -11.44 6.85
N CYS A 54 11.33 -11.08 7.07
CA CYS A 54 10.71 -11.15 8.40
C CYS A 54 10.65 -12.60 8.94
N GLU A 55 10.32 -13.58 8.10
CA GLU A 55 10.34 -15.00 8.47
C GLU A 55 11.75 -15.47 8.87
N LYS A 56 12.79 -15.02 8.16
CA LYS A 56 14.18 -15.29 8.51
C LYS A 56 14.53 -14.68 9.88
N LEU A 57 14.24 -13.40 10.08
CA LEU A 57 14.50 -12.70 11.35
C LEU A 57 13.76 -13.36 12.53
N SER A 58 12.54 -13.83 12.30
CA SER A 58 11.75 -14.56 13.29
C SER A 58 12.39 -15.88 13.69
N ARG A 59 12.84 -16.68 12.71
CA ARG A 59 13.59 -17.93 12.98
C ARG A 59 14.90 -17.68 13.73
N GLU A 60 15.59 -16.60 13.41
CA GLU A 60 16.83 -16.17 14.06
C GLU A 60 16.59 -15.51 15.43
N LYS A 61 15.32 -15.33 15.84
CA LYS A 61 14.93 -14.62 17.07
C LYS A 61 15.51 -13.21 17.15
N ASN A 62 15.70 -12.54 16.01
CA ASN A 62 16.17 -11.16 15.97
C ASN A 62 15.01 -10.19 16.22
N ILE A 63 14.59 -10.11 17.49
CA ILE A 63 13.42 -9.34 17.93
C ILE A 63 13.58 -7.84 17.65
N ARG A 64 14.81 -7.32 17.76
CA ARG A 64 15.10 -5.90 17.52
C ARG A 64 14.78 -5.51 16.08
N GLU A 65 15.29 -6.26 15.12
CA GLU A 65 15.05 -5.97 13.69
C GLU A 65 13.56 -6.14 13.33
N LEU A 66 12.89 -7.14 13.90
CA LEU A 66 11.44 -7.31 13.73
C LEU A 66 10.64 -6.12 14.27
N SER A 67 11.06 -5.53 15.39
CA SER A 67 10.42 -4.30 15.91
C SER A 67 10.58 -3.15 14.93
N GLN A 68 11.77 -2.99 14.34
CA GLN A 68 12.03 -1.95 13.34
C GLN A 68 11.21 -2.16 12.07
N CYS A 69 11.08 -3.40 11.57
CA CYS A 69 10.18 -3.73 10.47
C CYS A 69 8.74 -3.33 10.79
N LYS A 70 8.27 -3.63 12.02
CA LYS A 70 6.92 -3.27 12.46
C LYS A 70 6.71 -1.76 12.52
N GLU A 71 7.65 -1.02 13.10
CA GLU A 71 7.63 0.45 13.16
C GLU A 71 7.56 1.06 11.76
N ARG A 72 8.44 0.61 10.87
CA ARG A 72 8.45 1.04 9.47
C ARG A 72 7.14 0.74 8.76
N ALA A 73 6.57 -0.46 8.95
CA ALA A 73 5.28 -0.80 8.40
C ALA A 73 4.20 0.17 8.87
N MET A 74 4.13 0.48 10.17
CA MET A 74 3.15 1.44 10.70
C MET A 74 3.30 2.84 10.10
N GLU A 75 4.53 3.32 9.86
CA GLU A 75 4.79 4.59 9.18
C GLU A 75 4.28 4.59 7.75
N VAL A 76 4.57 3.52 6.99
CA VAL A 76 4.07 3.35 5.62
C VAL A 76 2.55 3.34 5.62
N MET A 77 1.91 2.59 6.52
CA MET A 77 0.45 2.56 6.61
C MET A 77 -0.16 3.94 6.90
N LYS A 78 0.45 4.72 7.79
CA LYS A 78 0.02 6.10 8.05
C LYS A 78 0.17 6.99 6.83
N SER A 79 1.20 6.78 6.00
CA SER A 79 1.45 7.62 4.82
C SER A 79 0.35 7.47 3.76
N PHE A 80 -0.29 6.30 3.64
CA PHE A 80 -1.43 6.09 2.75
C PHE A 80 -2.65 6.96 3.10
N GLN A 81 -2.73 7.55 4.30
CA GLN A 81 -3.83 8.43 4.72
C GLN A 81 -3.59 9.89 4.35
N ARG A 82 -2.45 10.21 3.73
CA ARG A 82 -2.16 11.55 3.22
C ARG A 82 -3.10 11.91 2.07
N LEU A 83 -3.42 13.20 1.97
CA LEU A 83 -4.32 13.74 0.94
C LEU A 83 -3.60 14.13 -0.36
N ASP A 84 -2.27 14.09 -0.40
CA ASP A 84 -1.44 14.56 -1.51
C ASP A 84 -0.81 13.42 -2.33
N LEU A 85 -1.50 12.28 -2.39
CA LEU A 85 -1.04 11.09 -3.10
C LEU A 85 -1.78 10.88 -4.43
N VAL A 86 -1.05 10.42 -5.43
CA VAL A 86 -1.56 9.95 -6.72
C VAL A 86 -1.32 8.45 -6.81
N PHE A 87 -2.41 7.71 -7.06
CA PHE A 87 -2.41 6.26 -7.20
C PHE A 87 -2.53 5.89 -8.68
N SER A 88 -1.67 4.98 -9.16
CA SER A 88 -1.84 4.35 -10.46
C SER A 88 -2.43 2.95 -10.29
N LEU A 89 -3.53 2.69 -10.98
CA LEU A 89 -4.29 1.45 -10.88
C LEU A 89 -4.15 0.63 -12.16
N GLU A 90 -3.94 -0.67 -12.00
CA GLU A 90 -4.18 -1.66 -13.03
C GLU A 90 -5.56 -2.27 -12.82
N VAL A 91 -6.42 -2.15 -13.83
CA VAL A 91 -7.79 -2.65 -13.78
C VAL A 91 -7.88 -3.92 -14.63
N HIS A 92 -8.25 -5.01 -13.99
CA HIS A 92 -8.50 -6.26 -14.70
C HIS A 92 -9.88 -6.21 -15.39
N PRO A 93 -10.05 -6.71 -16.63
CA PRO A 93 -11.33 -6.64 -17.34
C PRO A 93 -12.45 -7.47 -16.69
N GLU A 94 -12.07 -8.52 -15.96
CA GLU A 94 -12.99 -9.33 -15.16
C GLU A 94 -13.45 -8.59 -13.89
N LYS A 95 -14.75 -8.26 -13.82
CA LYS A 95 -15.36 -7.45 -12.74
C LYS A 95 -15.23 -8.03 -11.33
N ALA A 96 -15.01 -9.34 -11.20
CA ALA A 96 -14.85 -9.99 -9.90
C ALA A 96 -13.49 -9.71 -9.25
N LYS A 97 -12.49 -9.28 -10.03
CA LYS A 97 -11.16 -8.99 -9.52
C LYS A 97 -11.04 -7.51 -9.15
N LEU A 98 -10.52 -7.25 -7.96
CA LEU A 98 -10.23 -5.90 -7.52
C LEU A 98 -9.08 -5.31 -8.36
N PRO A 99 -9.13 -4.02 -8.71
CA PRO A 99 -7.98 -3.30 -9.25
C PRO A 99 -6.77 -3.37 -8.33
N ALA A 100 -5.58 -3.33 -8.92
CA ALA A 100 -4.31 -3.33 -8.21
C ALA A 100 -3.67 -1.94 -8.25
N ILE A 101 -3.34 -1.38 -7.10
CA ILE A 101 -2.47 -0.19 -7.01
C ILE A 101 -1.04 -0.66 -7.24
N VAL A 102 -0.42 -0.19 -8.32
CA VAL A 102 0.94 -0.58 -8.73
C VAL A 102 1.97 0.52 -8.53
N LYS A 103 1.52 1.78 -8.41
CA LYS A 103 2.37 2.93 -8.11
C LYS A 103 1.65 3.91 -7.19
N VAL A 104 2.43 4.50 -6.28
CA VAL A 104 2.03 5.64 -5.44
C VAL A 104 3.13 6.68 -5.54
N CYS A 105 2.74 7.93 -5.75
CA CYS A 105 3.66 9.06 -5.71
C CYS A 105 2.95 10.28 -5.12
N SER A 106 3.71 11.27 -4.70
CA SER A 106 3.16 12.58 -4.34
C SER A 106 2.61 13.31 -5.56
N LEU A 107 1.69 14.25 -5.33
CA LEU A 107 1.22 15.17 -6.38
C LEU A 107 2.39 15.87 -7.09
N TYR A 108 3.41 16.29 -6.33
CA TYR A 108 4.61 16.93 -6.88
C TYR A 108 5.35 16.03 -7.88
N GLU A 109 5.61 14.78 -7.50
CA GLU A 109 6.29 13.82 -8.38
C GLU A 109 5.46 13.49 -9.63
N ALA A 110 4.13 13.44 -9.50
CA ALA A 110 3.25 13.25 -10.63
C ALA A 110 3.39 14.38 -11.67
N PHE A 111 3.48 15.64 -11.22
CA PHE A 111 3.70 16.79 -12.12
C PHE A 111 5.04 16.77 -12.85
N LEU A 112 6.07 16.12 -12.31
CA LEU A 112 7.37 15.99 -12.99
C LEU A 112 7.37 14.95 -14.12
N THR A 113 6.31 14.14 -14.22
CA THR A 113 6.21 13.05 -15.19
C THR A 113 5.28 13.40 -16.37
N ILE A 114 4.67 14.59 -16.35
CA ILE A 114 3.79 15.15 -17.41
C ILE A 114 4.56 16.25 -18.14
#